data_AF-A0A1H5L6L4-F1
#
_entry.id   AF-A0A1H5L6L4-F1
#
_cell.length_a   1.000
_cell.length_b   1.000
_cell.length_c   1.000
_cell.angle_alpha   90.00
_cell.angle_beta   90.00
_cell.angle_gamma   90.00
#
_symmetry.space_group_name_H-M   'P 1'
#
loop_
_entity.id
_entity.type
_entity.pdbx_description
1 polymer ?
#
loop_
_entity_poly.entity_id
_entity_poly.type
_entity_poly.pdbx_seq_one_letter_code
_entity_poly.pdbx_strand_id
1 'polypeptide(L)'
;MKFSYSSIFTFYRNIKSKIVFYPTLFALSGLLFAFVMMYLENRGISRYLVDNVPVLVVNNGDTALTILSACITGLISMMVFSFSMVMLLLNQASTNYSPRLLPGLISDRNHQFILGIYLASILYCVFILFSIQPTGDKYQVPGFSVLLGILFTVACIYAFIYFIHNISQNIQITYILDKTFLSAKETLEKLLKHENDLSTDFPDTDNWKEYHTEKSGYFQDFSTQYLLDFCKEKEVKLEILPVKGIFVLQGIPVFRCSKELSEEEVENVLERFHFSRAELVSENYILAFKQITEVIVKAMSPGINDPGTALNAIDYLTELLQLRMLKADETFISDDNENYVKVRSVNFDELLYNVMAAIRTYCKQDIIVVQKVGTMFYYLQTQKVQNDKYYKTLSREAERMLEDAGNVLDNHADLAILSHISHKLQLPQRKE
;
A
#
# COMPACT_ATOMS: atom_id res chain seq x y z
N MET A 1 -28.07 -13.20 14.79
CA MET A 1 -27.44 -12.14 13.97
C MET A 1 -26.48 -11.31 14.82
N LYS A 2 -25.26 -11.81 15.05
CA LYS A 2 -24.15 -11.01 15.59
C LYS A 2 -23.30 -10.57 14.41
N PHE A 3 -23.51 -9.36 13.91
CA PHE A 3 -22.55 -8.75 12.98
C PHE A 3 -21.20 -8.72 13.71
N SER A 4 -20.25 -9.52 13.23
CA SER A 4 -18.92 -9.59 13.82
C SER A 4 -18.29 -8.20 13.78
N TYR A 5 -17.73 -7.76 14.91
CA TYR A 5 -16.96 -6.51 15.00
C TYR A 5 -15.89 -6.40 13.89
N SER A 6 -15.39 -7.54 13.39
CA SER A 6 -14.44 -7.57 12.28
C SER A 6 -15.02 -7.07 10.96
N SER A 7 -16.31 -7.30 10.68
CA SER A 7 -16.97 -6.85 9.45
C SER A 7 -17.18 -5.33 9.44
N ILE A 8 -17.56 -4.74 10.58
CA ILE A 8 -17.72 -3.28 10.72
C ILE A 8 -16.36 -2.59 10.69
N PHE A 9 -15.35 -3.17 11.35
CA PHE A 9 -13.98 -2.65 11.31
C PHE A 9 -13.39 -2.70 9.89
N THR A 10 -13.61 -3.81 9.16
CA THR A 10 -13.18 -3.97 7.77
C THR A 10 -13.95 -3.02 6.84
N PHE A 11 -15.25 -2.83 7.05
CA PHE A 11 -16.07 -1.87 6.32
C PHE A 11 -15.63 -0.42 6.56
N TYR A 12 -15.38 -0.05 7.81
CA TYR A 12 -14.84 1.25 8.19
C TYR A 12 -13.45 1.50 7.59
N ARG A 13 -12.56 0.48 7.63
CA ARG A 13 -11.23 0.50 6.98
C ARG A 13 -11.36 0.69 5.46
N ASN A 14 -12.31 0.00 4.83
CA ASN A 14 -12.60 0.09 3.39
C ASN A 14 -13.25 1.41 2.96
N ILE A 15 -13.98 2.09 3.86
CA ILE A 15 -14.51 3.43 3.57
C ILE A 15 -13.43 4.49 3.76
N LYS A 16 -12.63 4.38 4.82
CA LYS A 16 -11.53 5.31 5.11
C LYS A 16 -10.44 5.30 4.03
N SER A 17 -10.27 4.17 3.33
CA SER A 17 -9.31 4.06 2.22
C SER A 17 -9.80 4.72 0.92
N LYS A 18 -11.07 5.12 0.84
CA LYS A 18 -11.62 5.82 -0.34
C LYS A 18 -11.21 7.29 -0.35
N ILE A 19 -10.81 7.74 -1.54
CA ILE A 19 -10.35 9.10 -1.84
C ILE A 19 -11.35 10.17 -1.41
N VAL A 20 -12.65 9.86 -1.48
CA VAL A 20 -13.74 10.82 -1.30
C VAL A 20 -14.14 11.01 0.17
N PHE A 21 -13.70 10.12 1.08
CA PHE A 21 -14.20 10.10 2.45
C PHE A 21 -13.89 11.39 3.23
N TYR A 22 -12.61 11.74 3.36
CA TYR A 22 -12.20 12.96 4.08
C TYR A 22 -12.72 14.23 3.39
N PRO A 23 -12.58 14.43 2.06
CA PRO A 23 -13.15 15.60 1.40
C PRO A 23 -14.65 15.79 1.68
N THR A 24 -15.43 14.71 1.72
CA THR A 24 -16.87 14.78 2.03
C THR A 24 -17.12 15.21 3.47
N LEU A 25 -16.34 14.70 4.43
CA LEU A 25 -16.44 15.10 5.83
C LEU A 25 -16.13 16.59 6.01
N PHE A 26 -15.07 17.08 5.36
CA PHE A 26 -14.73 18.50 5.38
C PHE A 26 -15.79 19.37 4.70
N ALA A 27 -16.33 18.92 3.56
CA ALA A 27 -17.42 19.61 2.87
C ALA A 27 -18.65 19.80 3.79
N LEU A 28 -19.07 18.74 4.46
CA LEU A 28 -20.16 18.78 5.43
C LEU A 28 -19.84 19.73 6.60
N SER A 29 -18.59 19.73 7.08
CA SER A 29 -18.18 20.65 8.13
C SER A 29 -18.23 22.13 7.70
N GLY A 30 -17.80 22.45 6.47
CA GLY A 30 -17.86 23.81 5.92
C GLY A 30 -19.30 24.30 5.75
N LEU A 31 -20.19 23.41 5.31
CA LEU A 31 -21.63 23.69 5.19
C LEU A 31 -22.29 23.91 6.55
N LEU A 32 -22.04 23.05 7.53
CA LEU A 32 -22.53 23.24 8.90
C LEU A 32 -22.01 24.55 9.49
N PHE A 33 -20.74 24.85 9.27
CA PHE A 33 -20.11 26.06 9.76
C PHE A 33 -20.71 27.32 9.11
N ALA A 34 -21.07 27.27 7.82
CA ALA A 34 -21.79 28.34 7.16
C ALA A 34 -23.14 28.62 7.82
N PHE A 35 -23.94 27.58 8.12
CA PHE A 35 -25.22 27.75 8.81
C PHE A 35 -25.07 28.32 10.23
N VAL A 36 -24.06 27.87 10.97
CA VAL A 36 -23.74 28.42 12.29
C VAL A 36 -23.41 29.92 12.17
N MET A 37 -22.60 30.29 11.18
CA MET A 37 -22.24 31.68 10.95
C MET A 37 -23.46 32.52 10.55
N MET A 38 -24.30 32.05 9.62
CA MET A 38 -25.55 32.74 9.27
C MET A 38 -26.45 32.98 10.50
N TYR A 39 -26.53 31.99 11.41
CA TYR A 39 -27.27 32.14 12.66
C TYR A 39 -26.65 33.19 13.61
N LEU A 40 -25.32 33.23 13.74
CA LEU A 40 -24.61 34.22 14.55
C LEU A 40 -24.72 35.63 13.96
N GLU A 41 -24.71 35.76 12.63
CA GLU A 41 -24.93 37.02 11.93
C GLU A 41 -26.31 37.60 12.20
N ASN A 42 -27.35 36.75 12.18
CA ASN A 42 -28.70 37.15 12.57
C ASN A 42 -28.80 37.63 14.03
N ARG A 43 -27.89 37.19 14.91
CA ARG A 43 -27.77 37.67 16.30
C ARG A 43 -26.94 38.95 16.45
N GLY A 44 -26.41 39.50 15.36
CA GLY A 44 -25.71 40.78 15.35
C GLY A 44 -24.20 40.69 15.63
N ILE A 45 -23.55 39.53 15.40
CA ILE A 45 -22.10 39.39 15.60
C ILE A 45 -21.29 40.39 14.76
N SER A 46 -21.70 40.65 13.51
CA SER A 46 -21.09 41.69 12.68
C SER A 46 -21.25 43.08 13.27
N ARG A 47 -22.38 43.40 13.92
CA ARG A 47 -22.59 44.72 14.54
C ARG A 47 -21.60 44.95 15.68
N TYR A 48 -21.46 43.96 16.56
CA TYR A 48 -20.47 43.99 17.63
C TYR A 48 -19.04 44.20 17.10
N LEU A 49 -18.66 43.53 16.02
CA LEU A 49 -17.34 43.68 15.42
C LEU A 49 -17.14 45.03 14.74
N VAL A 50 -18.15 45.57 14.05
CA VAL A 50 -18.10 46.91 13.45
C VAL A 50 -17.88 47.98 14.52
N ASP A 51 -18.52 47.84 15.69
CA ASP A 51 -18.41 48.81 16.78
C ASP A 51 -17.03 48.79 17.47
N ASN A 52 -16.36 47.63 17.50
CA ASN A 52 -15.09 47.45 18.21
C ASN A 52 -13.85 47.51 17.31
N VAL A 53 -13.94 47.00 16.07
CA VAL A 53 -12.81 46.92 15.12
C VAL A 53 -13.29 47.13 13.67
N PRO A 54 -13.73 48.35 13.30
CA PRO A 54 -14.38 48.63 12.01
C PRO A 54 -13.47 48.39 10.78
N VAL A 55 -12.15 48.43 10.94
CA VAL A 55 -11.18 48.23 9.84
C VAL A 55 -11.19 46.80 9.29
N LEU A 56 -11.60 45.81 10.11
CA LEU A 56 -11.57 44.39 9.73
C LEU A 56 -12.86 43.93 9.03
N VAL A 57 -13.91 44.75 8.98
CA VAL A 57 -15.26 44.31 8.54
C VAL A 57 -15.64 44.96 7.21
N VAL A 58 -16.01 44.11 6.24
CA VAL A 58 -16.59 44.58 4.97
C VAL A 58 -18.03 45.04 5.24
N ASN A 59 -18.30 46.33 5.00
CA ASN A 59 -19.57 46.99 5.33
C ASN A 59 -20.42 47.34 4.08
N ASN A 60 -20.07 46.80 2.92
CA ASN A 60 -20.77 47.00 1.65
C ASN A 60 -21.10 45.64 1.01
N GLY A 61 -22.39 45.42 0.70
CA GLY A 61 -22.90 44.17 0.14
C GLY A 61 -22.30 43.81 -1.23
N ASP A 62 -22.22 44.78 -2.15
CA ASP A 62 -21.60 44.57 -3.47
C ASP A 62 -20.11 44.22 -3.36
N THR A 63 -19.40 44.86 -2.42
CA THR A 63 -17.99 44.56 -2.14
C THR A 63 -17.84 43.16 -1.57
N ALA A 64 -18.70 42.76 -0.63
CA ALA A 64 -18.73 41.42 -0.08
C ALA A 64 -19.03 40.35 -1.15
N LEU A 65 -20.03 40.58 -2.01
CA LEU A 65 -20.36 39.72 -3.14
C LEU A 65 -19.18 39.58 -4.11
N THR A 66 -18.52 40.69 -4.44
CA THR A 66 -17.37 40.71 -5.35
C THR A 66 -16.19 39.92 -4.78
N ILE A 67 -15.87 40.15 -3.50
CA ILE A 67 -14.77 39.46 -2.81
C ILE A 67 -15.06 37.96 -2.70
N LEU A 68 -16.25 37.58 -2.21
CA LEU A 68 -16.61 36.17 -2.06
C LEU A 68 -16.67 35.46 -3.42
N SER A 69 -17.19 36.12 -4.46
CA SER A 69 -17.18 35.57 -5.82
C SER A 69 -15.75 35.33 -6.32
N ALA A 70 -14.84 36.30 -6.13
CA ALA A 70 -13.43 36.15 -6.49
C ALA A 70 -12.76 35.01 -5.71
N CYS A 71 -13.03 34.90 -4.41
CA CYS A 71 -12.57 33.80 -3.57
C CYS A 71 -13.07 32.45 -4.09
N ILE A 72 -14.37 32.30 -4.38
CA ILE A 72 -14.96 31.06 -4.89
C ILE A 72 -14.30 30.66 -6.21
N THR A 73 -14.17 31.59 -7.16
CA THR A 73 -13.54 31.31 -8.46
C THR A 73 -12.07 30.89 -8.30
N GLY A 74 -11.32 31.60 -7.45
CA GLY A 74 -9.92 31.25 -7.15
C GLY A 74 -9.77 29.88 -6.48
N LEU A 75 -10.62 29.58 -5.49
CA LEU A 75 -10.63 28.29 -4.80
C LEU A 75 -11.00 27.13 -5.73
N ILE A 76 -12.00 27.30 -6.60
CA ILE A 76 -12.37 26.30 -7.61
C ILE A 76 -11.20 26.06 -8.57
N SER A 77 -10.53 27.13 -9.02
CA SER A 77 -9.35 27.00 -9.89
C SER A 77 -8.22 26.21 -9.22
N MET A 78 -7.90 26.50 -7.96
CA MET A 78 -6.91 25.75 -7.18
C MET A 78 -7.32 24.28 -6.98
N MET A 79 -8.60 24.01 -6.76
CA MET A 79 -9.13 22.65 -6.61
C MET A 79 -8.99 21.85 -7.91
N VAL A 80 -9.38 22.44 -9.05
CA VAL A 80 -9.25 21.80 -10.38
C VAL A 80 -7.77 21.55 -10.69
N PHE A 81 -6.91 22.56 -10.51
CA PHE A 81 -5.48 22.40 -10.74
C PHE A 81 -4.86 21.31 -9.86
N SER A 82 -5.21 21.27 -8.58
CA SER A 82 -4.70 20.24 -7.65
C SER A 82 -5.15 18.83 -8.05
N PHE A 83 -6.42 18.68 -8.47
CA PHE A 83 -6.92 17.41 -8.98
C PHE A 83 -6.23 17.00 -10.29
N SER A 84 -6.06 17.92 -11.23
CA SER A 84 -5.33 17.69 -12.48
C SER A 84 -3.89 17.26 -12.23
N MET A 85 -3.19 17.89 -11.27
CA MET A 85 -1.83 17.51 -10.92
C MET A 85 -1.78 16.08 -10.34
N VAL A 86 -2.69 15.72 -9.43
CA VAL A 86 -2.81 14.34 -8.91
C VAL A 86 -3.03 13.36 -10.07
N MET A 87 -3.96 13.65 -10.97
CA MET A 87 -4.23 12.77 -12.12
C MET A 87 -3.05 12.64 -13.07
N LEU A 88 -2.31 13.74 -13.32
CA LEU A 88 -1.07 13.72 -14.11
C LEU A 88 -0.04 12.79 -13.48
N LEU A 89 0.11 12.84 -12.15
CA LEU A 89 1.02 11.94 -11.44
C LEU A 89 0.61 10.49 -11.57
N LEU A 90 -0.68 10.19 -11.52
CA LEU A 90 -1.14 8.82 -11.69
C LEU A 90 -0.86 8.30 -13.08
N ASN A 91 -1.03 9.15 -14.09
CA ASN A 91 -0.67 8.80 -15.44
C ASN A 91 0.85 8.52 -15.55
N GLN A 92 1.68 9.40 -15.00
CA GLN A 92 3.14 9.21 -14.99
C GLN A 92 3.57 7.96 -14.21
N ALA A 93 3.04 7.74 -13.01
CA ALA A 93 3.38 6.57 -12.21
C ALA A 93 2.90 5.26 -12.86
N SER A 94 1.72 5.27 -13.49
CA SER A 94 1.22 4.15 -14.29
C SER A 94 2.10 3.87 -15.51
N THR A 95 2.63 4.93 -16.13
CA THR A 95 3.42 4.85 -17.38
C THR A 95 4.87 4.48 -17.13
N ASN A 96 5.50 4.96 -16.07
CA ASN A 96 6.92 4.73 -15.77
C ASN A 96 7.16 3.60 -14.76
N TYR A 97 6.19 3.31 -13.90
CA TYR A 97 6.32 2.30 -12.82
C TYR A 97 5.16 1.30 -12.91
N SER A 98 4.74 0.67 -11.81
CA SER A 98 3.59 -0.23 -11.85
C SER A 98 2.26 0.48 -11.53
N PRO A 99 1.18 0.23 -12.30
CA PRO A 99 -0.18 0.65 -11.93
C PRO A 99 -0.61 0.14 -10.54
N ARG A 100 0.02 -0.94 -10.04
CA ARG A 100 -0.27 -1.50 -8.71
C ARG A 100 0.30 -0.68 -7.55
N LEU A 101 1.19 0.29 -7.83
CA LEU A 101 1.69 1.26 -6.85
C LEU A 101 0.74 2.47 -6.69
N LEU A 102 -0.22 2.65 -7.60
CA LEU A 102 -1.13 3.79 -7.64
C LEU A 102 -2.10 3.88 -6.45
N PRO A 103 -2.73 2.79 -5.97
CA PRO A 103 -3.72 2.90 -4.88
C PRO A 103 -3.14 3.50 -3.60
N GLY A 104 -1.84 3.27 -3.33
CA GLY A 104 -1.13 3.84 -2.17
C GLY A 104 -0.71 5.31 -2.32
N LEU A 105 -0.71 5.85 -3.54
CA LEU A 105 -0.38 7.24 -3.87
C LEU A 105 -1.60 8.17 -3.82
N ILE A 106 -2.75 7.71 -4.32
CA ILE A 106 -4.00 8.52 -4.35
C ILE A 106 -4.68 8.55 -2.99
N SER A 107 -4.55 7.47 -2.21
CA SER A 107 -5.12 7.38 -0.87
C SER A 107 -4.27 8.13 0.19
N ASP A 108 -3.30 8.94 -0.23
CA ASP A 108 -2.53 9.74 0.71
C ASP A 108 -3.43 10.76 1.42
N ARG A 109 -3.36 10.75 2.75
CA ARG A 109 -4.17 11.60 3.61
C ARG A 109 -3.88 13.07 3.37
N ASN A 110 -2.65 13.44 3.04
CA ASN A 110 -2.26 14.84 2.85
C ASN A 110 -3.05 15.46 1.70
N HIS A 111 -3.17 14.77 0.56
CA HIS A 111 -3.96 15.25 -0.58
C HIS A 111 -5.45 15.34 -0.24
N GLN A 112 -5.99 14.35 0.48
CA GLN A 112 -7.39 14.32 0.89
C GLN A 112 -7.75 15.45 1.87
N PHE A 113 -6.87 15.77 2.81
CA PHE A 113 -7.03 16.90 3.73
C PHE A 113 -7.06 18.23 3.00
N ILE A 114 -6.10 18.45 2.09
CA ILE A 114 -6.00 19.71 1.33
C ILE A 114 -7.23 19.91 0.44
N LEU A 115 -7.64 18.86 -0.31
CA LEU A 115 -8.85 18.90 -1.12
C LEU A 115 -10.11 19.13 -0.26
N GLY A 116 -10.14 18.54 0.94
CA GLY A 116 -11.20 18.78 1.91
C GLY A 116 -11.28 20.23 2.37
N ILE A 117 -10.16 20.87 2.69
CA ILE A 117 -10.09 22.28 3.10
C ILE A 117 -10.60 23.20 1.97
N TYR A 118 -10.23 22.92 0.72
CA TYR A 118 -10.76 23.69 -0.42
C TYR A 118 -12.26 23.55 -0.52
N LEU A 119 -12.78 22.31 -0.48
CA LEU A 119 -14.20 22.05 -0.65
C LEU A 119 -15.03 22.65 0.51
N ALA A 120 -14.53 22.56 1.74
CA ALA A 120 -15.13 23.20 2.91
C ALA A 120 -15.20 24.73 2.74
N SER A 121 -14.10 25.35 2.30
CA SER A 121 -14.01 26.80 2.11
C SER A 121 -14.87 27.29 0.95
N ILE A 122 -14.95 26.53 -0.15
CA ILE A 122 -15.83 26.83 -1.29
C ILE A 122 -17.28 26.79 -0.84
N LEU A 123 -17.71 25.70 -0.18
CA LEU A 123 -19.10 25.59 0.29
C LEU A 123 -19.42 26.68 1.31
N TYR A 124 -18.50 26.97 2.23
CA TYR A 124 -18.66 28.09 3.16
C TYR A 124 -18.91 29.41 2.42
N CYS A 125 -18.04 29.78 1.48
CA CYS A 125 -18.16 31.03 0.73
C CYS A 125 -19.45 31.07 -0.11
N VAL A 126 -19.84 29.97 -0.74
CA VAL A 126 -21.07 29.87 -1.56
C VAL A 126 -22.32 30.11 -0.70
N PHE A 127 -22.43 29.45 0.46
CA PHE A 127 -23.60 29.60 1.32
C PHE A 127 -23.67 30.98 1.98
N ILE A 128 -22.53 31.56 2.38
CA ILE A 128 -22.49 32.96 2.85
C ILE A 128 -22.88 33.92 1.72
N LEU A 129 -22.39 33.70 0.49
CA LEU A 129 -22.76 34.51 -0.67
C LEU A 129 -24.26 34.47 -0.95
N PHE A 130 -24.91 33.30 -0.84
CA PHE A 130 -26.37 33.16 -0.94
C PHE A 130 -27.13 33.91 0.17
N SER A 131 -26.51 34.13 1.33
CA SER A 131 -27.13 34.85 2.45
C SER A 131 -27.14 36.38 2.26
N ILE A 132 -26.36 36.92 1.32
CA ILE A 132 -26.23 38.37 1.12
C ILE A 132 -27.36 38.86 0.21
N GLN A 133 -28.15 39.82 0.71
CA GLN A 133 -29.15 40.51 -0.10
C GLN A 133 -28.52 41.74 -0.78
N PRO A 134 -28.70 41.94 -2.10
CA PRO A 134 -28.08 43.04 -2.86
C PRO A 134 -28.46 44.46 -2.38
N THR A 135 -29.57 44.62 -1.67
CA THR A 135 -30.16 45.92 -1.30
C THR A 135 -30.31 46.14 0.21
N GLY A 136 -29.60 45.38 1.04
CA GLY A 136 -29.67 45.50 2.51
C GLY A 136 -28.90 46.72 3.07
N ASP A 137 -29.36 47.25 4.22
CA ASP A 137 -28.66 48.29 4.98
C ASP A 137 -27.23 47.84 5.38
N LYS A 138 -26.32 48.78 5.68
CA LYS A 138 -24.93 48.50 6.15
C LYS A 138 -24.86 47.47 7.29
N TYR A 139 -25.90 47.38 8.12
CA TYR A 139 -26.00 46.46 9.27
C TYR A 139 -26.62 45.09 8.95
N GLN A 140 -26.92 44.81 7.68
CA GLN A 140 -27.46 43.55 7.19
C GLN A 140 -26.41 42.75 6.38
N VAL A 141 -25.23 43.31 6.15
CA VAL A 141 -24.11 42.62 5.50
C VAL A 141 -23.41 41.72 6.54
N PRO A 142 -23.23 40.41 6.26
CA PRO A 142 -22.54 39.48 7.16
C PRO A 142 -21.02 39.67 7.08
N GLY A 143 -20.55 40.85 7.48
CA GLY A 143 -19.17 41.28 7.28
C GLY A 143 -18.14 40.42 8.03
N PHE A 144 -18.49 39.86 9.19
CA PHE A 144 -17.62 38.92 9.91
C PHE A 144 -17.49 37.59 9.18
N SER A 145 -18.58 37.06 8.63
CA SER A 145 -18.55 35.86 7.80
C SER A 145 -17.74 36.06 6.51
N VAL A 146 -17.81 37.25 5.91
CA VAL A 146 -16.98 37.61 4.74
C VAL A 146 -15.50 37.62 5.11
N LEU A 147 -15.13 38.25 6.25
CA LEU A 147 -13.75 38.24 6.74
C LEU A 147 -13.24 36.81 6.94
N LEU A 148 -14.06 35.93 7.51
CA LEU A 148 -13.69 34.54 7.73
C LEU A 148 -13.52 33.78 6.40
N GLY A 149 -14.34 34.08 5.39
CA GLY A 149 -14.16 33.56 4.02
C GLY A 149 -12.83 34.00 3.39
N ILE A 150 -12.41 35.26 3.61
CA ILE A 150 -11.09 35.75 3.17
C ILE A 150 -9.98 34.98 3.91
N LEU A 151 -10.07 34.82 5.23
CA LEU A 151 -9.09 34.07 6.02
C LEU A 151 -8.99 32.61 5.58
N PHE A 152 -10.12 31.95 5.29
CA PHE A 152 -10.14 30.61 4.72
C PHE A 152 -9.50 30.55 3.34
N THR A 153 -9.68 31.58 2.51
CA THR A 153 -9.01 31.68 1.21
C THR A 153 -7.49 31.77 1.38
N VAL A 154 -7.01 32.60 2.32
CA VAL A 154 -5.57 32.69 2.64
C VAL A 154 -5.03 31.35 3.17
N ALA A 155 -5.77 30.67 4.04
CA ALA A 155 -5.41 29.35 4.52
C ALA A 155 -5.36 28.31 3.37
N CYS A 156 -6.27 28.40 2.39
CA CYS A 156 -6.24 27.56 1.19
C CYS A 156 -5.02 27.85 0.32
N ILE A 157 -4.59 29.10 0.18
CA ILE A 157 -3.36 29.44 -0.55
C ILE A 157 -2.14 28.81 0.13
N TYR A 158 -2.06 28.87 1.47
CA TYR A 158 -1.00 28.17 2.20
C TYR A 158 -1.07 26.65 2.00
N ALA A 159 -2.28 26.07 2.10
CA ALA A 159 -2.50 24.65 1.85
C ALA A 159 -2.12 24.25 0.41
N PHE A 160 -2.26 25.16 -0.55
CA PHE A 160 -1.85 24.97 -1.94
C PHE A 160 -0.32 24.96 -2.12
N ILE A 161 0.39 25.86 -1.45
CA ILE A 161 1.86 25.83 -1.43
C ILE A 161 2.35 24.53 -0.77
N TYR A 162 1.73 24.14 0.35
CA TYR A 162 2.02 22.87 1.01
C TYR A 162 1.70 21.68 0.10
N PHE A 163 0.61 21.73 -0.67
CA PHE A 163 0.26 20.72 -1.66
C PHE A 163 1.35 20.55 -2.72
N ILE A 164 1.84 21.67 -3.29
CA ILE A 164 2.94 21.63 -4.27
C ILE A 164 4.21 21.01 -3.67
N HIS A 165 4.52 21.34 -2.42
CA HIS A 165 5.68 20.75 -1.74
C HIS A 165 5.53 19.23 -1.57
N ASN A 166 4.39 18.77 -1.04
CA ASN A 166 4.14 17.33 -0.82
C ASN A 166 4.13 16.56 -2.14
N ILE A 167 3.43 17.08 -3.15
CA ILE A 167 3.33 16.41 -4.43
C ILE A 167 4.72 16.31 -5.07
N SER A 168 5.54 17.36 -5.02
CA SER A 168 6.91 17.35 -5.57
C SER A 168 7.84 16.32 -4.92
N GLN A 169 7.68 16.03 -3.62
CA GLN A 169 8.49 15.03 -2.92
C GLN A 169 7.96 13.60 -3.15
N ASN A 170 6.64 13.43 -3.12
CA ASN A 170 5.97 12.13 -3.27
C ASN A 170 6.06 11.54 -4.69
N ILE A 171 6.44 12.34 -5.70
CA ILE A 171 6.65 11.89 -7.08
C ILE A 171 7.91 11.03 -7.23
N GLN A 172 8.89 11.21 -6.33
CA GLN A 172 10.16 10.49 -6.45
C GLN A 172 9.92 9.00 -6.27
N ILE A 173 10.39 8.20 -7.23
CA ILE A 173 10.28 6.73 -7.19
C ILE A 173 10.87 6.17 -5.90
N THR A 174 11.92 6.82 -5.38
CA THR A 174 12.54 6.51 -4.09
C THR A 174 11.52 6.51 -2.96
N TYR A 175 10.60 7.48 -2.89
CA TYR A 175 9.58 7.53 -1.83
C TYR A 175 8.58 6.37 -1.94
N ILE A 176 8.18 6.00 -3.16
CA ILE A 176 7.25 4.88 -3.39
C ILE A 176 7.93 3.56 -3.02
N LEU A 177 9.16 3.35 -3.48
CA LEU A 177 9.97 2.18 -3.15
C LEU A 177 10.19 2.08 -1.64
N ASP A 178 10.59 3.18 -1.00
CA ASP A 178 10.83 3.23 0.44
C ASP A 178 9.57 2.92 1.26
N LYS A 179 8.42 3.51 0.88
CA LYS A 179 7.14 3.24 1.53
C LYS A 179 6.72 1.77 1.38
N THR A 180 6.85 1.21 0.17
CA THR A 180 6.55 -0.21 -0.10
C THR A 180 7.50 -1.12 0.69
N PHE A 181 8.79 -0.76 0.73
CA PHE A 181 9.82 -1.45 1.47
C PHE A 181 9.55 -1.46 2.97
N LEU A 182 9.35 -0.29 3.60
CA LEU A 182 9.09 -0.14 5.03
C LEU A 182 7.84 -0.92 5.46
N SER A 183 6.77 -0.85 4.67
CA SER A 183 5.55 -1.63 4.94
C SER A 183 5.80 -3.14 4.93
N ALA A 184 6.62 -3.64 4.01
CA ALA A 184 6.96 -5.06 3.93
C ALA A 184 7.91 -5.48 5.05
N LYS A 185 8.91 -4.65 5.35
CA LYS A 185 9.85 -4.82 6.45
C LYS A 185 9.12 -4.92 7.79
N GLU A 186 8.24 -3.97 8.11
CA GLU A 186 7.44 -4.02 9.33
C GLU A 186 6.58 -5.29 9.42
N THR A 187 6.04 -5.75 8.30
CA THR A 187 5.23 -6.97 8.25
C THR A 187 6.10 -8.21 8.49
N LEU A 188 7.26 -8.31 7.83
CA LEU A 188 8.22 -9.39 8.03
C LEU A 188 8.75 -9.42 9.46
N GLU A 189 9.15 -8.29 10.02
CA GLU A 189 9.63 -8.18 11.39
C GLU A 189 8.57 -8.61 12.42
N LYS A 190 7.29 -8.25 12.18
CA LYS A 190 6.18 -8.75 13.01
C LYS A 190 6.07 -10.26 12.92
N LEU A 191 6.10 -10.85 11.73
CA LEU A 191 6.03 -12.31 11.55
C LEU A 191 7.21 -13.03 12.22
N LEU A 192 8.43 -12.53 12.04
CA LEU A 192 9.64 -13.09 12.66
C LEU A 192 9.58 -13.09 14.19
N LYS A 193 9.04 -12.02 14.79
CA LYS A 193 8.84 -11.96 16.25
C LYS A 193 7.87 -13.03 16.76
N HIS A 194 6.87 -13.40 15.97
CA HIS A 194 5.93 -14.45 16.35
C HIS A 194 6.50 -15.86 16.12
N GLU A 195 7.46 -16.04 15.20
CA GLU A 195 8.05 -17.36 14.90
C GLU A 195 9.10 -17.82 15.92
N ASN A 196 9.86 -16.89 16.53
CA ASN A 196 10.98 -17.24 17.42
C ASN A 196 10.57 -17.98 18.71
N ASP A 197 9.30 -17.93 19.09
CA ASP A 197 8.79 -18.50 20.34
C ASP A 197 8.02 -19.82 20.14
N LEU A 198 7.97 -20.35 18.90
CA LEU A 198 7.10 -21.47 18.55
C LEU A 198 7.84 -22.79 18.31
N SER A 199 7.28 -23.87 18.87
CA SER A 199 7.72 -25.23 18.52
C SER A 199 7.48 -25.50 17.04
N THR A 200 8.35 -26.28 16.40
CA THR A 200 8.14 -26.78 15.03
C THR A 200 7.54 -28.19 15.01
N ASP A 201 7.20 -28.75 16.18
CA ASP A 201 6.65 -30.09 16.30
C ASP A 201 5.23 -30.13 15.72
N PHE A 202 5.06 -30.84 14.61
CA PHE A 202 3.77 -31.05 13.96
C PHE A 202 3.81 -32.39 13.22
N PRO A 203 2.73 -33.21 13.29
CA PRO A 203 2.67 -34.49 12.58
C PRO A 203 2.77 -34.32 11.07
N ASP A 204 3.22 -35.35 10.38
CA ASP A 204 3.15 -35.44 8.92
C ASP A 204 1.68 -35.46 8.46
N THR A 205 1.38 -34.64 7.46
CA THR A 205 0.03 -34.32 7.00
C THR A 205 -0.29 -34.92 5.64
N ASP A 206 0.64 -35.61 4.98
CA ASP A 206 0.47 -36.11 3.61
C ASP A 206 -0.66 -37.14 3.46
N ASN A 207 -0.98 -37.86 4.53
CA ASN A 207 -2.07 -38.85 4.56
C ASN A 207 -3.41 -38.31 5.10
N TRP A 208 -3.48 -37.01 5.40
CA TRP A 208 -4.69 -36.41 5.97
C TRP A 208 -5.77 -36.17 4.91
N LYS A 209 -7.04 -36.19 5.33
CA LYS A 209 -8.16 -35.99 4.41
C LYS A 209 -8.20 -34.53 3.95
N GLU A 210 -8.31 -34.32 2.64
CA GLU A 210 -8.40 -33.01 2.00
C GLU A 210 -9.85 -32.51 1.92
N TYR A 211 -10.03 -31.21 2.12
CA TYR A 211 -11.31 -30.51 2.02
C TYR A 211 -11.20 -29.36 1.03
N HIS A 212 -12.19 -29.24 0.16
CA HIS A 212 -12.14 -28.40 -1.03
C HIS A 212 -13.04 -27.17 -0.90
N THR A 213 -12.62 -26.06 -1.51
CA THR A 213 -13.45 -24.84 -1.54
C THR A 213 -14.52 -24.90 -2.63
N GLU A 214 -15.71 -24.41 -2.32
CA GLU A 214 -16.78 -24.20 -3.31
C GLU A 214 -16.70 -22.84 -4.01
N LYS A 215 -15.79 -21.96 -3.57
CA LYS A 215 -15.67 -20.58 -4.04
C LYS A 215 -14.32 -20.34 -4.71
N SER A 216 -14.33 -19.53 -5.76
CA SER A 216 -13.11 -19.03 -6.40
C SER A 216 -12.79 -17.60 -5.96
N GLY A 217 -11.54 -17.32 -5.62
CA GLY A 217 -11.06 -15.98 -5.24
C GLY A 217 -9.65 -15.97 -4.67
N TYR A 218 -9.09 -14.77 -4.47
CA TYR A 218 -7.86 -14.58 -3.72
C TYR A 218 -8.07 -14.94 -2.26
N PHE A 219 -7.26 -15.87 -1.74
CA PHE A 219 -7.24 -16.20 -0.33
C PHE A 219 -6.59 -15.06 0.44
N GLN A 220 -7.33 -14.45 1.36
CA GLN A 220 -6.86 -13.28 2.10
C GLN A 220 -6.42 -13.66 3.51
N ASP A 221 -7.34 -14.26 4.26
CA ASP A 221 -7.09 -14.69 5.63
C ASP A 221 -8.12 -15.71 6.09
N PHE A 222 -7.98 -16.15 7.34
CA PHE A 222 -8.94 -16.99 8.04
C PHE A 222 -9.05 -16.57 9.51
N SER A 223 -10.14 -16.97 10.17
CA SER A 223 -10.32 -16.71 11.60
C SER A 223 -9.41 -17.60 12.44
N THR A 224 -8.22 -17.09 12.78
CA THR A 224 -7.21 -17.82 13.57
C THR A 224 -7.77 -18.34 14.90
N GLN A 225 -8.47 -17.50 15.66
CA GLN A 225 -9.06 -17.89 16.95
C GLN A 225 -10.08 -19.01 16.80
N TYR A 226 -10.94 -18.93 15.79
CA TYR A 226 -11.97 -19.95 15.57
C TYR A 226 -11.34 -21.30 15.20
N LEU A 227 -10.33 -21.32 14.32
CA LEU A 227 -9.66 -22.57 13.95
C LEU A 227 -8.94 -23.18 15.15
N LEU A 228 -8.33 -22.36 16.01
CA LEU A 228 -7.70 -22.81 17.24
C LEU A 228 -8.72 -23.46 18.18
N ASP A 229 -9.85 -22.78 18.43
CA ASP A 229 -10.91 -23.27 19.31
C ASP A 229 -11.52 -24.57 18.76
N PHE A 230 -11.75 -24.62 17.44
CA PHE A 230 -12.25 -25.81 16.74
C PHE A 230 -11.29 -27.00 16.87
N CYS A 231 -9.99 -26.77 16.66
CA CYS A 231 -8.96 -27.80 16.81
C CYS A 231 -8.95 -28.40 18.23
N LYS A 232 -9.10 -27.56 19.25
CA LYS A 232 -9.15 -28.02 20.65
C LYS A 232 -10.43 -28.76 20.99
N GLU A 233 -11.58 -28.22 20.60
CA GLU A 233 -12.89 -28.83 20.90
C GLU A 233 -13.03 -30.22 20.27
N LYS A 234 -12.53 -30.38 19.04
CA LYS A 234 -12.65 -31.63 18.27
C LYS A 234 -11.42 -32.53 18.40
N GLU A 235 -10.39 -32.09 19.12
CA GLU A 235 -9.10 -32.76 19.23
C GLU A 235 -8.52 -33.13 17.85
N VAL A 236 -8.49 -32.15 16.94
CA VAL A 236 -7.98 -32.30 15.57
C VAL A 236 -6.87 -31.29 15.30
N LYS A 237 -6.04 -31.61 14.31
CA LYS A 237 -5.02 -30.71 13.78
C LYS A 237 -5.32 -30.42 12.30
N LEU A 238 -5.01 -29.20 11.87
CA LEU A 238 -5.31 -28.73 10.52
C LEU A 238 -4.04 -28.30 9.79
N GLU A 239 -3.94 -28.59 8.49
CA GLU A 239 -2.96 -27.96 7.59
C GLU A 239 -3.70 -27.06 6.60
N ILE A 240 -3.38 -25.77 6.59
CA ILE A 240 -3.87 -24.80 5.62
C ILE A 240 -2.96 -24.82 4.41
N LEU A 241 -3.52 -25.21 3.27
CA LEU A 241 -2.79 -25.42 2.01
C LEU A 241 -2.55 -24.14 1.18
N PRO A 242 -3.53 -23.23 1.01
CA PRO A 242 -3.31 -22.04 0.19
C PRO A 242 -2.45 -21.04 0.95
N VAL A 243 -1.51 -20.41 0.24
CA VAL A 243 -0.75 -19.29 0.79
C VAL A 243 -1.55 -18.00 0.61
N LYS A 244 -1.47 -17.11 1.60
CA LYS A 244 -2.11 -15.79 1.55
C LYS A 244 -1.72 -15.03 0.27
N GLY A 245 -2.73 -14.50 -0.42
CA GLY A 245 -2.60 -13.73 -1.65
C GLY A 245 -2.69 -14.53 -2.95
N ILE A 246 -2.76 -15.86 -2.91
CA ILE A 246 -2.92 -16.67 -4.13
C ILE A 246 -4.40 -16.76 -4.52
N PHE A 247 -4.67 -16.77 -5.83
CA PHE A 247 -6.01 -17.04 -6.36
C PHE A 247 -6.32 -18.54 -6.31
N VAL A 248 -7.31 -18.92 -5.51
CA VAL A 248 -7.78 -20.30 -5.36
C VAL A 248 -9.02 -20.50 -6.23
N LEU A 249 -9.03 -21.59 -7.00
CA LEU A 249 -10.16 -21.99 -7.84
C LEU A 249 -11.10 -22.91 -7.05
N GLN A 250 -12.37 -22.91 -7.43
CA GLN A 250 -13.35 -23.86 -6.93
C GLN A 250 -12.88 -25.30 -7.18
N GLY A 251 -13.07 -26.16 -6.18
CA GLY A 251 -12.66 -27.57 -6.23
C GLY A 251 -11.20 -27.83 -5.86
N ILE A 252 -10.41 -26.79 -5.57
CA ILE A 252 -9.04 -26.96 -5.07
C ILE A 252 -9.07 -27.22 -3.55
N PRO A 253 -8.23 -28.12 -3.02
CA PRO A 253 -8.14 -28.38 -1.59
C PRO A 253 -7.61 -27.14 -0.86
N VAL A 254 -8.26 -26.77 0.25
CA VAL A 254 -7.92 -25.58 1.05
C VAL A 254 -7.39 -25.93 2.43
N PHE A 255 -7.79 -27.06 3.00
CA PHE A 255 -7.17 -27.57 4.21
C PHE A 255 -7.18 -29.10 4.27
N ARG A 256 -6.27 -29.64 5.07
CA ARG A 256 -6.26 -31.05 5.49
C ARG A 256 -6.58 -31.16 6.96
N CYS A 257 -7.21 -32.26 7.37
CA CYS A 257 -7.52 -32.54 8.78
C CYS A 257 -7.00 -33.91 9.21
N SER A 258 -6.49 -34.00 10.44
CA SER A 258 -6.00 -35.26 11.03
C SER A 258 -7.09 -36.31 11.26
N LYS A 259 -8.36 -35.90 11.33
CA LYS A 259 -9.53 -36.78 11.44
C LYS A 259 -10.57 -36.42 10.39
N GLU A 260 -11.44 -37.37 10.07
CA GLU A 260 -12.58 -37.12 9.20
C GLU A 260 -13.62 -36.26 9.90
N LEU A 261 -13.90 -35.10 9.30
CA LEU A 261 -14.94 -34.15 9.68
C LEU A 261 -16.28 -34.49 9.02
N SER A 262 -17.37 -34.23 9.75
CA SER A 262 -18.74 -34.24 9.23
C SER A 262 -19.00 -33.06 8.28
N GLU A 263 -20.04 -33.15 7.44
CA GLU A 263 -20.38 -32.09 6.46
C GLU A 263 -20.61 -30.72 7.14
N GLU A 264 -21.29 -30.69 8.29
CA GLU A 264 -21.54 -29.47 9.06
C GLU A 264 -20.24 -28.84 9.59
N GLU A 265 -19.29 -29.65 10.04
CA GLU A 265 -17.99 -29.18 10.51
C GLU A 265 -17.16 -28.60 9.37
N VAL A 266 -17.20 -29.23 8.19
CA VAL A 266 -16.52 -28.74 6.99
C VAL A 266 -17.08 -27.39 6.56
N GLU A 267 -18.40 -27.25 6.50
CA GLU A 267 -19.06 -25.99 6.14
C GLU A 267 -18.65 -24.87 7.11
N ASN A 268 -18.72 -25.14 8.42
CA ASN A 268 -18.34 -24.20 9.47
C ASN A 268 -16.88 -23.74 9.36
N VAL A 269 -15.94 -24.65 9.07
CA VAL A 269 -14.52 -24.32 8.87
C VAL A 269 -14.34 -23.49 7.61
N LEU A 270 -14.93 -23.91 6.48
CA LEU A 270 -14.83 -23.20 5.19
C LEU A 270 -15.41 -21.78 5.23
N GLU A 271 -16.48 -21.54 5.99
CA GLU A 271 -17.04 -20.20 6.19
C GLU A 271 -16.07 -19.22 6.85
N ARG A 272 -15.04 -19.72 7.55
CA ARG A 272 -14.01 -18.89 8.19
C ARG A 272 -12.85 -18.57 7.28
N PHE A 273 -12.82 -19.10 6.05
CA PHE A 273 -11.86 -18.69 5.03
C PHE A 273 -12.40 -17.47 4.29
N HIS A 274 -11.58 -16.43 4.21
CA HIS A 274 -11.93 -15.20 3.53
C HIS A 274 -11.33 -15.18 2.12
N PHE A 275 -12.21 -15.32 1.13
CA PHE A 275 -11.89 -15.16 -0.29
C PHE A 275 -12.46 -13.85 -0.83
N SER A 276 -11.71 -13.21 -1.73
CA SER A 276 -12.16 -12.00 -2.43
C SER A 276 -11.79 -12.02 -3.90
N ARG A 277 -12.54 -11.29 -4.72
CA ARG A 277 -12.17 -11.05 -6.13
C ARG A 277 -11.09 -9.99 -6.28
N ALA A 278 -10.88 -9.16 -5.26
CA ALA A 278 -9.80 -8.18 -5.22
C ALA A 278 -8.61 -8.73 -4.42
N GLU A 279 -7.40 -8.53 -4.94
CA GLU A 279 -6.16 -8.74 -4.21
C GLU A 279 -6.13 -7.68 -3.08
N LEU A 280 -6.42 -8.04 -1.83
CA LEU A 280 -6.26 -7.11 -0.70
C LEU A 280 -4.79 -7.10 -0.28
N VAL A 281 -4.21 -5.92 -0.38
CA VAL A 281 -2.76 -5.65 -0.51
C VAL A 281 -2.06 -5.38 0.83
N SER A 282 -2.78 -4.95 1.87
CA SER A 282 -2.17 -4.24 3.00
C SER A 282 -1.35 -5.09 3.97
N GLU A 283 -1.44 -6.43 3.91
CA GLU A 283 -0.83 -7.32 4.92
C GLU A 283 0.04 -8.43 4.29
N ASN A 284 0.23 -8.43 2.97
CA ASN A 284 1.04 -9.43 2.28
C ASN A 284 2.39 -8.84 1.85
N TYR A 285 3.45 -9.17 2.59
CA TYR A 285 4.80 -8.70 2.28
C TYR A 285 5.30 -9.19 0.89
N ILE A 286 4.79 -10.29 0.35
CA ILE A 286 5.17 -10.85 -0.95
C ILE A 286 4.83 -9.89 -2.09
N LEU A 287 3.77 -9.11 -1.93
CA LEU A 287 3.38 -8.13 -2.92
C LEU A 287 4.42 -7.03 -3.09
N ALA A 288 5.17 -6.67 -2.03
CA ALA A 288 6.27 -5.73 -2.14
C ALA A 288 7.41 -6.28 -3.01
N PHE A 289 7.76 -7.57 -2.89
CA PHE A 289 8.74 -8.21 -3.78
C PHE A 289 8.29 -8.11 -5.24
N LYS A 290 7.01 -8.40 -5.50
CA LYS A 290 6.41 -8.30 -6.85
C LYS A 290 6.44 -6.87 -7.37
N GLN A 291 6.03 -5.89 -6.56
CA GLN A 291 6.00 -4.48 -6.93
C GLN A 291 7.41 -3.92 -7.19
N ILE A 292 8.39 -4.22 -6.34
CA ILE A 292 9.78 -3.80 -6.53
C ILE A 292 10.36 -4.46 -7.79
N THR A 293 10.06 -5.74 -8.02
CA THR A 293 10.46 -6.45 -9.26
C THR A 293 9.84 -5.81 -10.50
N GLU A 294 8.56 -5.42 -10.45
CA GLU A 294 7.90 -4.70 -11.54
C GLU A 294 8.56 -3.34 -11.82
N VAL A 295 9.02 -2.62 -10.78
CA VAL A 295 9.79 -1.39 -10.95
C VAL A 295 11.12 -1.65 -11.65
N ILE A 296 11.87 -2.69 -11.25
CA ILE A 296 13.14 -3.08 -11.89
C ILE A 296 12.91 -3.42 -13.36
N VAL A 297 11.97 -4.32 -13.65
CA VAL A 297 11.66 -4.78 -15.01
C VAL A 297 11.24 -3.62 -15.89
N LYS A 298 10.43 -2.70 -15.37
CA LYS A 298 9.94 -1.58 -16.15
C LYS A 298 11.00 -0.52 -16.39
N ALA A 299 11.82 -0.23 -15.39
CA ALA A 299 12.99 0.63 -15.53
C ALA A 299 13.94 0.08 -16.61
N MET A 300 14.15 -1.24 -16.66
CA MET A 300 14.98 -1.90 -17.67
C MET A 300 14.25 -2.23 -18.97
N SER A 301 12.97 -1.87 -19.12
CA SER A 301 12.23 -2.12 -20.35
C SER A 301 12.72 -1.20 -21.47
N PRO A 302 12.67 -1.63 -22.76
CA PRO A 302 13.16 -0.83 -23.88
C PRO A 302 12.52 0.55 -24.02
N GLY A 303 11.32 0.76 -23.47
CA GLY A 303 10.61 2.04 -23.53
C GLY A 303 11.03 3.07 -22.48
N ILE A 304 11.70 2.64 -21.40
CA ILE A 304 12.14 3.53 -20.31
C ILE A 304 13.67 3.59 -20.25
N ASN A 305 14.33 2.42 -20.12
CA ASN A 305 15.77 2.27 -20.05
C ASN A 305 16.45 3.20 -19.01
N ASP A 306 16.05 3.06 -17.75
CA ASP A 306 16.59 3.77 -16.58
C ASP A 306 17.27 2.80 -15.58
N PRO A 307 18.54 2.41 -15.82
CA PRO A 307 19.27 1.53 -14.91
C PRO A 307 19.42 2.11 -13.50
N GLY A 308 19.46 3.43 -13.33
CA GLY A 308 19.62 4.07 -12.01
C GLY A 308 18.47 3.70 -11.06
N THR A 309 17.23 3.74 -11.55
CA THR A 309 16.07 3.30 -10.79
C THR A 309 16.12 1.79 -10.48
N ALA A 310 16.55 0.97 -11.44
CA ALA A 310 16.71 -0.47 -11.23
C ALA A 310 17.73 -0.80 -10.13
N LEU A 311 18.88 -0.12 -10.12
CA LEU A 311 19.92 -0.30 -9.10
C LEU A 311 19.40 0.01 -7.69
N ASN A 312 18.68 1.12 -7.52
CA ASN A 312 18.07 1.48 -6.24
C ASN A 312 17.03 0.45 -5.79
N ALA A 313 16.17 -0.01 -6.71
CA ALA A 313 15.16 -1.01 -6.39
C ALA A 313 15.77 -2.37 -6.00
N ILE A 314 16.92 -2.75 -6.58
CA ILE A 314 17.68 -3.94 -6.19
C ILE A 314 18.22 -3.82 -4.75
N ASP A 315 18.61 -2.63 -4.29
CA ASP A 315 19.04 -2.44 -2.89
C ASP A 315 17.89 -2.74 -1.91
N TYR A 316 16.70 -2.17 -2.14
CA TYR A 316 15.52 -2.47 -1.33
C TYR A 316 15.15 -3.95 -1.37
N LEU A 317 15.22 -4.57 -2.55
CA LEU A 317 14.97 -6.01 -2.73
C LEU A 317 15.99 -6.86 -1.96
N THR A 318 17.27 -6.46 -1.96
CA THR A 318 18.36 -7.14 -1.22
C THR A 318 18.06 -7.17 0.27
N GLU A 319 17.68 -6.03 0.85
CA GLU A 319 17.35 -5.96 2.29
C GLU A 319 16.10 -6.77 2.63
N LEU A 320 15.06 -6.76 1.77
CA LEU A 320 13.88 -7.61 2.00
C LEU A 320 14.19 -9.10 1.87
N LEU A 321 15.02 -9.51 0.91
CA LEU A 321 15.46 -10.90 0.78
C LEU A 321 16.25 -11.34 2.02
N GLN A 322 17.11 -10.48 2.56
CA GLN A 322 17.86 -10.75 3.78
C GLN A 322 16.93 -11.00 4.97
N LEU A 323 15.91 -10.15 5.17
CA LEU A 323 14.89 -10.39 6.21
C LEU A 323 14.07 -11.65 5.93
N ARG A 324 13.70 -11.89 4.68
CA ARG A 324 12.90 -13.06 4.30
C ARG A 324 13.67 -14.36 4.54
N MET A 325 14.99 -14.39 4.38
CA MET A 325 15.82 -15.57 4.65
C MET A 325 15.82 -16.00 6.13
N LEU A 326 15.42 -15.12 7.04
CA LEU A 326 15.23 -15.43 8.46
C LEU A 326 13.87 -16.06 8.78
N LYS A 327 12.91 -15.98 7.86
CA LYS A 327 11.55 -16.49 8.03
C LYS A 327 11.44 -17.93 7.52
N ALA A 328 10.75 -18.78 8.27
CA ALA A 328 10.44 -20.14 7.83
C ALA A 328 9.38 -20.17 6.71
N ASP A 329 9.47 -21.19 5.84
CA ASP A 329 8.48 -21.46 4.78
C ASP A 329 7.16 -22.03 5.33
N GLU A 330 7.14 -22.44 6.59
CA GLU A 330 5.99 -22.97 7.30
C GLU A 330 5.78 -22.16 8.57
N THR A 331 4.52 -21.85 8.89
CA THR A 331 4.15 -21.13 10.11
C THR A 331 3.14 -21.97 10.88
N PHE A 332 3.26 -22.00 12.20
CA PHE A 332 2.36 -22.75 13.07
C PHE A 332 1.50 -21.81 13.91
N ILE A 333 0.26 -22.23 14.18
CA ILE A 333 -0.63 -21.60 15.15
C ILE A 333 -0.72 -22.54 16.33
N SER A 334 -0.31 -22.02 17.47
CA SER A 334 -0.15 -22.77 18.71
C SER A 334 -0.95 -22.14 19.84
N ASP A 335 -1.25 -22.96 20.84
CA ASP A 335 -1.64 -22.50 22.16
C ASP A 335 -0.99 -23.38 23.23
N ASP A 336 -0.60 -22.79 24.36
CA ASP A 336 0.09 -23.50 25.46
C ASP A 336 1.27 -24.40 24.99
N ASN A 337 2.06 -23.92 24.02
CA ASN A 337 3.18 -24.63 23.37
C ASN A 337 2.82 -25.87 22.53
N GLU A 338 1.53 -26.13 22.28
CA GLU A 338 1.09 -27.15 21.33
C GLU A 338 0.67 -26.52 19.99
N ASN A 339 1.17 -27.06 18.88
CA ASN A 339 0.76 -26.65 17.54
C ASN A 339 -0.53 -27.35 17.11
N TYR A 340 -1.53 -26.57 16.72
CA TYR A 340 -2.84 -27.04 16.27
C TYR A 340 -3.05 -26.86 14.76
N VAL A 341 -2.52 -25.78 14.19
CA VAL A 341 -2.69 -25.46 12.77
C VAL A 341 -1.34 -25.21 12.12
N LYS A 342 -1.03 -25.94 11.06
CA LYS A 342 0.09 -25.68 10.15
C LYS A 342 -0.40 -24.81 9.00
N VAL A 343 0.31 -23.72 8.69
CA VAL A 343 -0.04 -22.79 7.62
C VAL A 343 1.13 -22.71 6.64
N ARG A 344 0.87 -22.99 5.35
CA ARG A 344 1.87 -22.81 4.32
C ARG A 344 2.19 -21.33 4.10
N SER A 345 3.48 -21.00 4.06
CA SER A 345 3.97 -19.70 3.61
C SER A 345 4.52 -19.82 2.18
N VAL A 346 4.82 -18.69 1.55
CA VAL A 346 5.45 -18.70 0.23
C VAL A 346 6.84 -19.28 0.37
N ASN A 347 7.16 -20.33 -0.37
CA ASN A 347 8.49 -20.92 -0.33
C ASN A 347 9.56 -19.94 -0.83
N PHE A 348 10.68 -19.83 -0.13
CA PHE A 348 11.79 -18.96 -0.54
C PHE A 348 12.31 -19.29 -1.95
N ASP A 349 12.36 -20.57 -2.33
CA ASP A 349 12.78 -21.05 -3.64
C ASP A 349 11.88 -20.49 -4.76
N GLU A 350 10.57 -20.61 -4.59
CA GLU A 350 9.58 -20.10 -5.53
C GLU A 350 9.58 -18.56 -5.58
N LEU A 351 9.69 -17.90 -4.42
CA LEU A 351 9.76 -16.45 -4.35
C LEU A 351 10.97 -15.92 -5.11
N LEU A 352 12.16 -16.44 -4.81
CA LEU A 352 13.40 -15.98 -5.43
C LEU A 352 13.42 -16.32 -6.92
N TYR A 353 12.94 -17.51 -7.31
CA TYR A 353 12.80 -17.87 -8.73
C TYR A 353 11.91 -16.87 -9.49
N ASN A 354 10.73 -16.55 -8.96
CA ASN A 354 9.80 -15.64 -9.64
C ASN A 354 10.37 -14.22 -9.77
N VAL A 355 11.02 -13.72 -8.72
CA VAL A 355 11.72 -12.43 -8.73
C VAL A 355 12.85 -12.43 -9.76
N MET A 356 13.73 -13.44 -9.69
CA MET A 356 14.92 -13.51 -10.53
C MET A 356 14.60 -13.82 -11.99
N ALA A 357 13.60 -14.65 -12.29
CA ALA A 357 13.20 -14.93 -13.67
C ALA A 357 12.82 -13.65 -14.41
N ALA A 358 12.08 -12.75 -13.76
CA ALA A 358 11.72 -11.46 -14.32
C ALA A 358 12.94 -10.54 -14.47
N ILE A 359 13.78 -10.43 -13.44
CA ILE A 359 15.00 -9.60 -13.48
C ILE A 359 15.97 -10.09 -14.56
N ARG A 360 16.26 -11.40 -14.64
CA ARG A 360 17.16 -11.98 -15.67
C ARG A 360 16.68 -11.68 -17.07
N THR A 361 15.37 -11.77 -17.31
CA THR A 361 14.79 -11.55 -18.65
C THR A 361 15.11 -10.15 -19.18
N TYR A 362 15.03 -9.11 -18.33
CA TYR A 362 15.18 -7.71 -18.74
C TYR A 362 16.56 -7.11 -18.46
N CYS A 363 17.30 -7.63 -17.47
CA CYS A 363 18.53 -7.02 -16.99
C CYS A 363 19.81 -7.66 -17.53
N LYS A 364 19.74 -8.87 -18.13
CA LYS A 364 20.92 -9.64 -18.58
C LYS A 364 21.86 -8.90 -19.56
N GLN A 365 21.33 -7.89 -20.26
CA GLN A 365 22.06 -7.10 -21.25
C GLN A 365 22.81 -5.89 -20.66
N ASP A 366 22.56 -5.54 -19.39
CA ASP A 366 23.20 -4.41 -18.73
C ASP A 366 24.19 -4.90 -17.66
N ILE A 367 25.48 -4.77 -17.95
CA ILE A 367 26.54 -5.26 -17.07
C ILE A 367 26.54 -4.61 -15.68
N ILE A 368 26.13 -3.33 -15.57
CA ILE A 368 26.11 -2.62 -14.29
C ILE A 368 25.00 -3.17 -13.39
N VAL A 369 23.83 -3.45 -13.97
CA VAL A 369 22.73 -4.11 -13.24
C VAL A 369 23.09 -5.55 -12.89
N VAL A 370 23.74 -6.29 -13.79
CA VAL A 370 24.22 -7.65 -13.52
C VAL A 370 25.23 -7.67 -12.36
N GLN A 371 26.18 -6.73 -12.32
CA GLN A 371 27.11 -6.55 -11.20
C GLN A 371 26.40 -6.27 -9.88
N LYS A 372 25.35 -5.43 -9.91
CA LYS A 372 24.54 -5.11 -8.73
C LYS A 372 23.83 -6.35 -8.19
N VAL A 373 23.23 -7.14 -9.06
CA VAL A 373 22.61 -8.43 -8.71
C VAL A 373 23.64 -9.42 -8.17
N GLY A 374 24.84 -9.49 -8.76
CA GLY A 374 25.95 -10.28 -8.23
C GLY A 374 26.36 -9.87 -6.82
N THR A 375 26.39 -8.56 -6.56
CA THR A 375 26.68 -8.00 -5.22
C THR A 375 25.57 -8.34 -4.22
N MET A 376 24.30 -8.28 -4.63
CA MET A 376 23.16 -8.74 -3.84
C MET A 376 23.34 -10.21 -3.43
N PHE A 377 23.62 -11.11 -4.37
CA PHE A 377 23.83 -12.53 -4.05
C PHE A 377 25.01 -12.75 -3.10
N TYR A 378 26.12 -12.04 -3.31
CA TYR A 378 27.29 -12.13 -2.43
C TYR A 378 26.94 -11.67 -1.02
N TYR A 379 26.25 -10.54 -0.88
CA TYR A 379 25.77 -10.06 0.41
C TYR A 379 24.88 -11.10 1.08
N LEU A 380 23.85 -11.62 0.39
CA LEU A 380 22.91 -12.60 0.94
C LEU A 380 23.60 -13.89 1.39
N GLN A 381 24.61 -14.38 0.67
CA GLN A 381 25.39 -15.56 1.07
C GLN A 381 26.16 -15.37 2.39
N THR A 382 26.42 -14.13 2.81
CA THR A 382 27.09 -13.83 4.09
C THR A 382 26.11 -13.63 5.27
N GLN A 383 24.80 -13.61 5.00
CA GLN A 383 23.78 -13.34 6.01
C GLN A 383 23.31 -14.62 6.70
N LYS A 384 22.76 -14.46 7.92
CA LYS A 384 22.11 -15.57 8.63
C LYS A 384 20.87 -16.05 7.88
N VAL A 385 20.62 -17.35 7.93
CA VAL A 385 19.46 -18.00 7.34
C VAL A 385 18.73 -18.86 8.37
N GLN A 386 17.43 -19.02 8.16
CA GLN A 386 16.62 -19.99 8.91
C GLN A 386 16.87 -21.43 8.43
N ASN A 387 17.17 -21.62 7.14
CA ASN A 387 17.42 -22.94 6.55
C ASN A 387 18.61 -22.88 5.56
N ASP A 388 19.60 -23.76 5.76
CA ASP A 388 20.80 -23.84 4.93
C ASP A 388 20.50 -24.15 3.44
N LYS A 389 19.34 -24.73 3.14
CA LYS A 389 18.87 -24.93 1.75
C LYS A 389 18.79 -23.60 0.98
N TYR A 390 18.54 -22.47 1.66
CA TYR A 390 18.44 -21.16 1.03
C TYR A 390 19.74 -20.74 0.33
N TYR A 391 20.91 -21.11 0.86
CA TYR A 391 22.18 -20.87 0.18
C TYR A 391 22.29 -21.59 -1.17
N LYS A 392 21.73 -22.81 -1.27
CA LYS A 392 21.70 -23.56 -2.53
C LYS A 392 20.79 -22.87 -3.55
N THR A 393 19.63 -22.40 -3.11
CA THR A 393 18.73 -21.62 -3.97
C THR A 393 19.38 -20.33 -4.46
N LEU A 394 20.04 -19.55 -3.58
CA LEU A 394 20.76 -18.34 -3.96
C LEU A 394 21.82 -18.62 -5.02
N SER A 395 22.64 -19.64 -4.81
CA SER A 395 23.73 -20.01 -5.72
C SER A 395 23.19 -20.43 -7.08
N ARG A 396 22.10 -21.20 -7.12
CA ARG A 396 21.44 -21.63 -8.36
C ARG A 396 20.87 -20.46 -9.16
N GLU A 397 20.22 -19.50 -8.50
CA GLU A 397 19.66 -18.34 -9.21
C GLU A 397 20.74 -17.34 -9.66
N ALA A 398 21.85 -17.26 -8.91
CA ALA A 398 23.03 -16.49 -9.31
C ALA A 398 23.72 -17.09 -10.55
N GLU A 399 23.91 -18.42 -10.59
CA GLU A 399 24.46 -19.13 -11.74
C GLU A 399 23.62 -18.87 -13.00
N ARG A 400 22.30 -19.01 -12.91
CA ARG A 400 21.37 -18.71 -14.01
C ARG A 400 21.49 -17.28 -14.51
N MET A 401 21.67 -16.30 -13.61
CA MET A 401 21.82 -14.89 -14.01
C MET A 401 23.13 -14.65 -14.76
N LEU A 402 24.24 -15.22 -14.29
CA LEU A 402 25.54 -15.08 -14.94
C LEU A 402 25.58 -15.83 -16.28
N GLU A 403 24.93 -16.99 -16.38
CA GLU A 403 24.78 -17.73 -17.64
C GLU A 403 23.97 -16.93 -18.66
N ASP A 404 22.80 -16.41 -18.28
CA ASP A 404 21.95 -15.59 -19.16
C ASP A 404 22.66 -14.31 -19.63
N ALA A 405 23.41 -13.65 -18.74
CA ALA A 405 24.20 -12.46 -19.09
C ALA A 405 25.38 -12.80 -20.02
N GLY A 406 26.11 -13.88 -19.72
CA GLY A 406 27.23 -14.35 -20.53
C GLY A 406 26.85 -14.92 -21.90
N ASN A 407 25.55 -15.15 -22.16
CA ASN A 407 25.01 -15.50 -23.47
C ASN A 407 24.69 -14.27 -24.34
N VAL A 408 24.59 -13.08 -23.73
CA VAL A 408 24.16 -11.85 -24.42
C VAL A 408 25.30 -10.83 -24.53
N LEU A 409 26.16 -10.75 -23.53
CA LEU A 409 27.31 -9.83 -23.51
C LEU A 409 28.45 -10.37 -24.37
N ASP A 410 29.02 -9.51 -25.20
CA ASP A 410 30.11 -9.82 -26.14
C ASP A 410 31.45 -9.16 -25.76
N ASN A 411 31.41 -8.09 -24.97
CA ASN A 411 32.61 -7.37 -24.52
C ASN A 411 33.46 -8.22 -23.56
N HIS A 412 34.73 -8.44 -23.92
CA HIS A 412 35.68 -9.20 -23.11
C HIS A 412 35.86 -8.66 -21.68
N ALA A 413 35.81 -7.34 -21.47
CA ALA A 413 35.93 -6.74 -20.14
C ALA A 413 34.71 -7.08 -19.26
N ASP A 414 33.51 -7.08 -19.85
CA ASP A 414 32.26 -7.40 -19.17
C ASP A 414 32.18 -8.89 -18.85
N LEU A 415 32.65 -9.76 -19.76
CA LEU A 415 32.78 -11.20 -19.50
C LEU A 415 33.76 -11.49 -18.35
N ALA A 416 34.89 -10.78 -18.28
CA ALA A 416 35.84 -10.91 -17.17
C ALA A 416 35.22 -10.51 -15.82
N ILE A 417 34.36 -9.48 -15.81
CA ILE A 417 33.57 -9.09 -14.63
C ILE A 417 32.65 -10.25 -14.20
N LEU A 418 31.93 -10.90 -15.13
CA LEU A 418 31.07 -12.04 -14.80
C LEU A 418 31.86 -13.19 -14.16
N SER A 419 33.04 -13.50 -14.71
CA SER A 419 33.94 -14.51 -14.15
C SER A 419 34.39 -14.15 -12.73
N HIS A 420 34.68 -12.87 -12.47
CA HIS A 420 35.04 -12.39 -11.12
C HIS A 420 33.89 -12.53 -10.12
N ILE A 421 32.66 -12.22 -10.55
CA ILE A 421 31.47 -12.42 -9.71
C ILE A 421 31.27 -13.91 -9.41
N SER A 422 31.35 -14.77 -10.44
CA SER A 422 31.23 -16.23 -10.29
C SER A 422 32.25 -16.78 -9.28
N HIS A 423 33.51 -16.35 -9.37
CA HIS A 423 34.56 -16.75 -8.43
C HIS A 423 34.27 -16.29 -6.99
N LYS A 424 33.80 -15.05 -6.80
CA LYS A 424 33.42 -14.54 -5.47
C LYS A 424 32.27 -15.32 -4.84
N LEU A 425 31.33 -15.77 -5.66
CA LEU A 425 30.17 -16.57 -5.24
C LEU A 425 30.46 -18.07 -5.12
N GLN A 426 31.70 -18.50 -5.41
CA GLN A 426 32.13 -19.91 -5.41
C GLN A 426 31.28 -20.80 -6.32
N LEU A 427 30.86 -20.28 -7.48
CA LEU A 427 30.03 -21.00 -8.44
C LEU A 427 30.88 -21.89 -9.39
N PRO A 428 30.29 -22.92 -10.01
CA PRO A 428 30.98 -23.72 -11.02
C PRO A 428 31.46 -22.84 -12.17
N GLN A 429 32.69 -23.07 -12.65
CA GLN A 429 33.17 -22.36 -13.84
C GLN A 429 32.48 -22.88 -15.10
N ARG A 430 32.10 -21.95 -15.97
CA ARG A 430 31.53 -22.24 -17.29
C ARG A 430 32.55 -23.08 -18.08
N LYS A 431 32.13 -24.22 -18.63
CA LYS A 431 32.93 -24.90 -19.66
C LYS A 431 32.89 -24.03 -20.91
N GLU A 432 34.06 -23.60 -21.36
CA GLU A 432 34.25 -22.82 -22.61
C GLU A 432 33.64 -23.52 -23.83
#